data_AF-A0A917FV83-F1
#
_entry.id   AF-A0A917FV83-F1
#
_cell.length_a   1.000
_cell.length_b   1.000
_cell.length_c   1.000
_cell.angle_alpha   90.00
_cell.angle_beta   90.00
_cell.angle_gamma   90.00
#
_symmetry.space_group_name_H-M   'P 1'
#
loop_
_entity.id
_entity.type
_entity.pdbx_description
1 polymer ?
#
loop_
_entity_poly.entity_id
_entity_poly.type
_entity_poly.pdbx_seq_one_letter_code
_entity_poly.pdbx_strand_id
1 'polypeptide(L)'
;MTVSKRLRFEILRRDNHTCRYCGATAPNVTLQVDHVTAKTLGGTDHPTNLVTACSDCNSGKSATILSAPTVEDISTHTTAWHQAKLTAAQEHSAARERLATVSDALQATWVYTLPSNFRNSIRAFLAAGLDEATILEMAEVAQGASGVNGSRWNYFCGCCWKRARQIEDAAAAITGIEASPRVGGLRLDDDKIRAYWDQVNTRHRQLYEGDYSIPECECGSEFCGGPLCQLLSAKYHDAWLDAVEMSSWKRDNIIDTAALAGIEG
;
A
#
# COMPACT_ATOMS: atom_id res chain seq x y z
N MET A 1 16.35 -25.43 -17.33
CA MET A 1 16.27 -24.02 -16.88
C MET A 1 15.70 -23.96 -15.48
N THR A 2 16.28 -23.17 -14.59
CA THR A 2 15.88 -23.00 -13.19
C THR A 2 14.89 -21.84 -13.04
N VAL A 3 13.94 -21.95 -12.10
CA VAL A 3 12.99 -20.86 -11.77
C VAL A 3 13.79 -19.63 -11.34
N SER A 4 13.48 -18.46 -11.91
CA SER A 4 14.23 -17.23 -11.61
C SER A 4 14.07 -16.79 -10.15
N LYS A 5 15.06 -16.09 -9.59
CA LYS A 5 15.00 -15.56 -8.21
C LYS A 5 13.77 -14.66 -7.99
N ARG A 6 13.45 -13.83 -8.97
CA ARG A 6 12.26 -12.97 -8.95
C ARG A 6 10.98 -13.79 -8.90
N LEU A 7 10.81 -14.76 -9.79
CA LEU A 7 9.62 -15.60 -9.81
C LEU A 7 9.48 -16.39 -8.51
N ARG A 8 10.60 -16.89 -7.96
CA ARG A 8 10.60 -17.55 -6.65
C ARG A 8 10.04 -16.65 -5.55
N PHE A 9 10.51 -15.40 -5.47
CA PHE A 9 10.00 -14.42 -4.51
C PHE A 9 8.50 -14.13 -4.71
N GLU A 10 8.05 -13.99 -5.96
CA GLU A 10 6.64 -13.75 -6.27
C GLU A 10 5.72 -14.90 -5.84
N ILE A 11 6.14 -16.16 -6.03
CA ILE A 11 5.38 -17.35 -5.60
C ILE A 11 5.32 -17.44 -4.06
N LEU A 12 6.45 -17.22 -3.38
CA LEU A 12 6.49 -17.20 -1.91
C LEU A 12 5.56 -16.12 -1.34
N ARG A 13 5.57 -14.92 -1.93
CA ARG A 13 4.67 -13.82 -1.54
C ARG A 13 3.21 -14.16 -1.81
N ARG A 14 2.88 -14.73 -2.97
CA ARG A 14 1.51 -15.15 -3.33
C ARG A 14 0.94 -16.11 -2.28
N ASP A 15 1.73 -17.08 -1.86
CA ASP A 15 1.30 -18.12 -0.93
C ASP A 15 1.54 -17.73 0.54
N ASN A 16 1.75 -16.44 0.83
CA ASN A 16 1.99 -15.90 2.16
C ASN A 16 3.07 -16.66 2.95
N HIS A 17 4.17 -17.04 2.29
CA HIS A 17 5.27 -17.81 2.89
C HIS A 17 4.77 -19.05 3.65
N THR A 18 3.78 -19.74 3.08
CA THR A 18 3.12 -20.91 3.66
C THR A 18 3.20 -22.09 2.69
N CYS A 19 3.63 -23.25 3.17
CA CYS A 19 3.63 -24.49 2.39
C CYS A 19 2.19 -24.84 1.98
N ARG A 20 1.94 -24.95 0.67
CA ARG A 20 0.62 -25.29 0.12
C ARG A 20 0.21 -26.74 0.31
N TYR A 21 1.14 -27.60 0.75
CA TYR A 21 0.87 -29.02 0.99
C TYR A 21 0.50 -29.30 2.45
N CYS A 22 1.20 -28.70 3.40
CA CYS A 22 1.03 -28.99 4.84
C CYS A 22 0.69 -27.79 5.72
N GLY A 23 0.69 -26.57 5.17
CA GLY A 23 0.41 -25.34 5.93
C GLY A 23 1.57 -24.81 6.79
N ALA A 24 2.73 -25.47 6.81
CA ALA A 24 3.89 -25.01 7.58
C ALA A 24 4.44 -23.68 7.03
N THR A 25 4.89 -22.79 7.93
CA THR A 25 5.33 -21.43 7.61
C THR A 25 6.80 -21.19 7.98
N ALA A 26 7.44 -20.22 7.32
CA ALA A 26 8.76 -19.73 7.73
C ALA A 26 8.66 -18.95 9.06
N PRO A 27 9.72 -18.94 9.90
CA PRO A 27 11.03 -19.57 9.70
C PRO A 27 11.11 -21.04 10.16
N ASN A 28 10.02 -21.62 10.69
CA ASN A 28 10.01 -22.96 11.28
C ASN A 28 10.37 -24.07 10.27
N VAL A 29 10.13 -23.82 8.99
CA VAL A 29 10.53 -24.71 7.88
C VAL A 29 11.28 -23.93 6.81
N THR A 30 12.17 -24.63 6.11
CA THR A 30 12.79 -24.07 4.90
C THR A 30 11.80 -24.16 3.74
N LEU A 31 11.42 -23.02 3.17
CA LEU A 31 10.49 -22.95 2.05
C LEU A 31 11.21 -22.93 0.70
N GLN A 32 10.60 -23.57 -0.28
CA GLN A 32 11.04 -23.67 -1.65
C GLN A 32 9.86 -23.51 -2.60
N VAL A 33 10.15 -23.32 -3.89
CA VAL A 33 9.12 -23.35 -4.94
C VAL A 33 9.18 -24.71 -5.61
N ASP A 34 8.04 -25.40 -5.63
CA ASP A 34 7.84 -26.69 -6.28
C ASP A 34 6.91 -26.56 -7.50
N HIS A 35 7.09 -27.48 -8.45
CA HIS A 35 6.24 -27.65 -9.61
C HIS A 35 5.12 -28.64 -9.29
N VAL A 36 3.86 -28.19 -9.36
CA VAL A 36 2.67 -29.03 -9.09
C VAL A 36 2.71 -30.28 -9.98
N THR A 37 2.83 -30.09 -11.29
CA THR A 37 3.26 -31.12 -12.24
C THR A 37 4.77 -31.05 -12.35
N ALA A 38 5.47 -32.13 -11.99
CA ALA A 38 6.92 -32.17 -12.05
C ALA A 38 7.45 -31.89 -13.47
N LYS A 39 8.62 -31.25 -13.59
CA LYS A 39 9.26 -30.98 -14.89
C LYS A 39 9.52 -32.23 -15.71
N THR A 40 9.89 -33.33 -15.05
CA THR A 40 10.11 -34.63 -15.69
C THR A 40 8.84 -35.20 -16.31
N LEU A 41 7.67 -34.75 -15.86
CA LEU A 41 6.35 -35.11 -16.38
C LEU A 41 5.78 -34.04 -17.33
N GLY A 42 6.59 -33.07 -17.75
CA GLY A 42 6.18 -32.01 -18.69
C GLY A 42 5.62 -30.74 -18.06
N GLY A 43 5.74 -30.57 -16.73
CA GLY A 43 5.31 -29.35 -16.05
C GLY A 43 6.10 -28.10 -16.47
N THR A 44 5.41 -26.98 -16.56
CA THR A 44 5.98 -25.69 -17.01
C THR A 44 6.46 -24.84 -15.83
N ASP A 45 7.29 -23.83 -16.11
CA ASP A 45 7.65 -22.77 -15.14
C ASP A 45 6.57 -21.68 -15.03
N HIS A 46 5.37 -21.91 -15.57
CA HIS A 46 4.28 -20.95 -15.49
C HIS A 46 3.81 -20.82 -14.02
N PRO A 47 3.50 -19.61 -13.52
CA PRO A 47 3.11 -19.40 -12.11
C PRO A 47 1.94 -20.27 -11.63
N THR A 48 1.04 -20.68 -12.52
CA THR A 48 -0.08 -21.58 -12.19
C THR A 48 0.36 -23.03 -11.89
N ASN A 49 1.56 -23.44 -12.36
CA ASN A 49 2.16 -24.73 -12.06
C ASN A 49 3.20 -24.64 -10.92
N LEU A 50 3.36 -23.49 -10.29
CA LEU A 50 4.33 -23.28 -9.20
C LEU A 50 3.61 -23.02 -7.88
N VAL A 51 4.11 -23.60 -6.80
CA VAL A 51 3.62 -23.37 -5.42
C VAL A 51 4.75 -23.30 -4.42
N THR A 52 4.48 -22.68 -3.27
CA THR A 52 5.36 -22.75 -2.10
C THR A 52 5.24 -24.11 -1.42
N ALA A 53 6.37 -24.76 -1.15
CA ALA A 53 6.46 -26.03 -0.46
C ALA A 53 7.58 -25.99 0.59
N CYS A 54 7.43 -26.65 1.73
CA CYS A 54 8.55 -26.87 2.65
C CYS A 54 9.51 -27.93 2.09
N SER A 55 10.75 -27.95 2.58
CA SER A 55 11.76 -28.95 2.21
C SER A 55 11.22 -30.37 2.26
N ASP A 56 10.51 -30.71 3.34
CA ASP A 56 10.06 -32.08 3.61
C ASP A 56 8.97 -32.52 2.63
N CYS A 57 7.98 -31.66 2.37
CA CYS A 57 6.95 -31.93 1.38
C CYS A 57 7.51 -31.97 -0.05
N ASN A 58 8.44 -31.06 -0.38
CA ASN A 58 9.06 -31.02 -1.70
C ASN A 58 9.89 -32.30 -1.96
N SER A 59 10.72 -32.70 -0.99
CA SER A 59 11.48 -33.94 -1.06
C SER A 59 10.60 -35.18 -1.07
N GLY A 60 9.52 -35.19 -0.28
CA GLY A 60 8.56 -36.30 -0.22
C GLY A 60 7.76 -36.47 -1.51
N LYS A 61 7.37 -35.38 -2.17
CA LYS A 61 6.66 -35.44 -3.46
C LYS A 61 7.56 -35.96 -4.57
N SER A 62 8.78 -35.43 -4.71
CA SER A 62 9.68 -35.78 -5.81
C SER A 62 8.95 -35.68 -7.18
N ALA A 63 9.05 -36.71 -8.03
CA ALA A 63 8.33 -36.81 -9.31
C ALA A 63 6.94 -37.48 -9.17
N THR A 64 6.41 -37.63 -7.96
CA THR A 64 5.11 -38.26 -7.73
C THR A 64 3.98 -37.31 -8.10
N ILE A 65 2.96 -37.88 -8.74
CA ILE A 65 1.73 -37.16 -9.06
C ILE A 65 0.95 -36.93 -7.75
N LEU A 66 0.58 -35.67 -7.50
CA LEU A 66 -0.25 -35.30 -6.36
C LEU A 66 -1.64 -35.91 -6.45
N SER A 67 -2.28 -36.10 -5.30
CA SER A 67 -3.68 -36.55 -5.26
C SER A 67 -4.59 -35.54 -5.97
N ALA A 68 -5.66 -36.04 -6.62
CA ALA A 68 -6.60 -35.17 -7.34
C ALA A 68 -7.18 -34.03 -6.47
N PRO A 69 -7.58 -34.26 -5.19
CA PRO A 69 -8.03 -33.16 -4.32
C PRO A 69 -6.96 -32.08 -4.08
N THR A 70 -5.70 -32.47 -3.89
CA THR A 70 -4.59 -31.52 -3.70
C THR A 70 -4.33 -30.70 -4.96
N VAL A 71 -4.37 -31.33 -6.13
CA VAL A 71 -4.20 -30.64 -7.41
C VAL A 71 -5.33 -29.64 -7.65
N GLU A 72 -6.57 -30.01 -7.31
CA GLU A 72 -7.74 -29.15 -7.47
C GLU A 72 -7.69 -27.91 -6.56
N ASP A 73 -7.33 -28.08 -5.28
CA ASP A 73 -7.16 -26.94 -4.34
C ASP A 73 -6.11 -25.95 -4.86
N ILE A 74 -4.96 -26.47 -5.30
CA ILE A 74 -3.87 -25.66 -5.83
C ILE A 74 -4.29 -24.96 -7.13
N SER A 75 -4.95 -25.68 -8.04
CA SER A 75 -5.46 -25.12 -9.29
C SER A 75 -6.43 -23.97 -9.02
N THR A 76 -7.37 -24.17 -8.10
CA THR A 76 -8.34 -23.16 -7.69
C THR A 76 -7.65 -21.92 -7.13
N HIS A 77 -6.72 -22.09 -6.19
CA HIS A 77 -5.97 -20.99 -5.57
C HIS A 77 -5.14 -20.21 -6.59
N THR A 78 -4.38 -20.90 -7.44
CA THR A 78 -3.51 -20.25 -8.42
C THR A 78 -4.29 -19.55 -9.53
N THR A 79 -5.42 -20.11 -9.96
CA THR A 79 -6.32 -19.52 -10.95
C THR A 79 -7.04 -18.30 -10.38
N ALA A 80 -7.56 -18.39 -9.15
CA ALA A 80 -8.18 -17.25 -8.47
C ALA A 80 -7.21 -16.08 -8.34
N TRP A 81 -5.96 -16.35 -7.95
CA TRP A 81 -4.92 -15.31 -7.89
C TRP A 81 -4.60 -14.71 -9.26
N HIS A 82 -4.49 -15.54 -10.30
CA HIS A 82 -4.24 -15.06 -11.65
C HIS A 82 -5.37 -14.14 -12.14
N GLN A 83 -6.63 -14.56 -11.91
CA GLN A 83 -7.80 -13.77 -12.25
C GLN A 83 -7.84 -12.45 -11.48
N ALA A 84 -7.58 -12.48 -10.17
CA ALA A 84 -7.51 -11.26 -9.35
C ALA A 84 -6.44 -10.29 -9.86
N LYS A 85 -5.26 -10.78 -10.28
CA LYS A 85 -4.23 -9.94 -10.90
C LYS A 85 -4.70 -9.31 -12.22
N LEU A 86 -5.39 -10.07 -13.07
CA LEU A 86 -5.94 -9.53 -14.32
C LEU A 86 -6.98 -8.46 -14.06
N THR A 87 -7.91 -8.71 -13.14
CA THR A 87 -8.94 -7.76 -12.74
C THR A 87 -8.30 -6.48 -12.18
N ALA A 88 -7.35 -6.58 -11.25
CA ALA A 88 -6.64 -5.42 -10.72
C ALA A 88 -5.90 -4.63 -11.81
N ALA A 89 -5.25 -5.31 -12.77
CA ALA A 89 -4.59 -4.64 -13.89
C ALA A 89 -5.58 -3.90 -14.80
N GLN A 90 -6.74 -4.50 -15.07
CA GLN A 90 -7.82 -3.87 -15.83
C GLN A 90 -8.37 -2.65 -15.10
N GLU A 91 -8.63 -2.75 -13.79
CA GLU A 91 -9.07 -1.63 -12.94
C GLU A 91 -8.06 -0.48 -12.95
N HIS A 92 -6.76 -0.79 -12.83
CA HIS A 92 -5.70 0.21 -12.96
C HIS A 92 -5.68 0.87 -14.34
N SER A 93 -5.90 0.10 -15.41
CA SER A 93 -5.99 0.64 -16.77
C SER A 93 -7.19 1.57 -16.92
N ALA A 94 -8.37 1.13 -16.48
CA ALA A 94 -9.60 1.93 -16.51
C ALA A 94 -9.49 3.20 -15.66
N ALA A 95 -8.82 3.14 -14.50
CA ALA A 95 -8.56 4.32 -13.67
C ALA A 95 -7.64 5.33 -14.37
N ARG A 96 -6.59 4.86 -15.06
CA ARG A 96 -5.69 5.72 -15.86
C ARG A 96 -6.44 6.37 -17.03
N GLU A 97 -7.26 5.60 -17.73
CA GLU A 97 -8.06 6.08 -18.85
C GLU A 97 -9.06 7.14 -18.40
N ARG A 98 -9.85 6.88 -17.34
CA ARG A 98 -10.76 7.89 -16.75
C ARG A 98 -10.02 9.17 -16.37
N LEU A 99 -8.86 9.06 -15.72
CA LEU A 99 -8.05 10.23 -15.38
C LEU A 99 -7.63 10.99 -16.64
N ALA A 100 -7.17 10.30 -17.69
CA ALA A 100 -6.77 10.92 -18.95
C ALA A 100 -7.95 11.66 -19.59
N THR A 101 -9.10 11.00 -19.75
CA THR A 101 -10.30 11.58 -20.36
C THR A 101 -10.74 12.86 -19.65
N VAL A 102 -10.90 12.82 -18.33
CA VAL A 102 -11.30 14.01 -17.55
C VAL A 102 -10.23 15.10 -17.63
N SER A 103 -8.95 14.74 -17.54
CA SER A 103 -7.86 15.72 -17.59
C SER A 103 -7.78 16.42 -18.94
N ASP A 104 -7.95 15.68 -20.03
CA ASP A 104 -7.84 16.21 -21.38
C ASP A 104 -9.07 17.05 -21.74
N ALA A 105 -10.27 16.62 -21.32
CA ALA A 105 -11.51 17.41 -21.46
C ALA A 105 -11.45 18.71 -20.66
N LEU A 106 -10.97 18.66 -19.41
CA LEU A 106 -10.79 19.85 -18.59
C LEU A 106 -9.73 20.77 -19.21
N GLN A 107 -8.60 20.23 -19.65
CA GLN A 107 -7.54 21.02 -20.28
C GLN A 107 -7.99 21.70 -21.57
N ALA A 108 -8.88 21.07 -22.35
CA ALA A 108 -9.43 21.64 -23.57
C ALA A 108 -10.45 22.76 -23.33
N THR A 109 -11.19 22.70 -22.22
CA THR A 109 -12.31 23.63 -21.92
C THR A 109 -11.96 24.71 -20.91
N TRP A 110 -10.88 24.53 -20.15
CA TRP A 110 -10.50 25.41 -19.07
C TRP A 110 -9.82 26.68 -19.58
N VAL A 111 -10.45 27.84 -19.35
CA VAL A 111 -10.04 29.14 -19.91
C VAL A 111 -8.99 29.88 -19.07
N TYR A 112 -8.70 29.39 -17.85
CA TYR A 112 -7.72 30.00 -16.95
C TYR A 112 -6.42 29.19 -16.92
N THR A 113 -5.38 29.69 -16.25
CA THR A 113 -4.13 28.92 -16.09
C THR A 113 -4.36 27.68 -15.23
N LEU A 114 -3.99 26.51 -15.74
CA LEU A 114 -3.95 25.26 -14.98
C LEU A 114 -2.64 25.14 -14.19
N PRO A 115 -2.67 24.68 -12.93
CA PRO A 115 -1.46 24.29 -12.21
C PRO A 115 -0.77 23.11 -12.89
N SER A 116 0.57 23.03 -12.81
CA SER A 116 1.34 21.93 -13.41
C SER A 116 0.95 20.54 -12.90
N ASN A 117 0.45 20.46 -11.66
CA ASN A 117 0.05 19.23 -10.98
C ASN A 117 -1.48 19.02 -10.94
N PHE A 118 -2.26 19.72 -11.78
CA PHE A 118 -3.73 19.68 -11.75
C PHE A 118 -4.31 18.26 -11.83
N ARG A 119 -3.67 17.36 -12.58
CA ARG A 119 -4.05 15.94 -12.71
C ARG A 119 -4.09 15.21 -11.35
N ASN A 120 -3.31 15.65 -10.36
CA ASN A 120 -3.38 15.09 -9.01
C ASN A 120 -4.71 15.41 -8.31
N SER A 121 -5.26 16.61 -8.56
CA SER A 121 -6.57 16.99 -8.01
C SER A 121 -7.69 16.18 -8.66
N ILE A 122 -7.65 16.01 -9.98
CA ILE A 122 -8.63 15.18 -10.72
C ILE A 122 -8.59 13.74 -10.21
N ARG A 123 -7.39 13.17 -10.02
CA ARG A 123 -7.24 11.83 -9.43
C ARG A 123 -7.89 11.75 -8.05
N ALA A 124 -7.71 12.77 -7.20
CA ALA A 124 -8.32 12.82 -5.88
C ALA A 124 -9.85 12.91 -5.94
N PHE A 125 -10.41 13.67 -6.90
CA PHE A 125 -11.86 13.78 -7.08
C PHE A 125 -12.48 12.45 -7.54
N LEU A 126 -11.87 11.80 -8.53
CA LEU A 126 -12.28 10.47 -8.99
C LEU A 126 -12.22 9.43 -7.86
N ALA A 127 -11.16 9.47 -7.04
CA ALA A 127 -11.02 8.60 -5.89
C ALA A 127 -12.06 8.90 -4.78
N ALA A 128 -12.51 10.15 -4.67
CA ALA A 128 -13.59 10.57 -3.79
C ALA A 128 -15.00 10.25 -4.34
N GLY A 129 -15.08 9.54 -5.47
CA GLY A 129 -16.35 9.07 -6.05
C GLY A 129 -17.05 10.07 -6.97
N LEU A 130 -16.40 11.17 -7.37
CA LEU A 130 -16.95 12.03 -8.42
C LEU A 130 -16.77 11.37 -9.77
N ASP A 131 -17.80 11.41 -10.60
CA ASP A 131 -17.71 11.01 -12.00
C ASP A 131 -17.24 12.15 -12.91
N GLU A 132 -16.94 11.81 -14.17
CA GLU A 132 -16.47 12.76 -15.18
C GLU A 132 -17.44 13.93 -15.38
N ALA A 133 -18.73 13.62 -15.54
CA ALA A 133 -19.77 14.63 -15.78
C ALA A 133 -19.84 15.64 -14.63
N THR A 134 -19.79 15.16 -13.39
CA THR A 134 -19.80 16.00 -12.19
C THR A 134 -18.56 16.90 -12.13
N ILE A 135 -17.38 16.38 -12.45
CA ILE A 135 -16.14 17.18 -12.42
C ILE A 135 -16.20 18.30 -13.47
N LEU A 136 -16.65 17.98 -14.68
CA LEU A 136 -16.77 18.96 -15.77
C LEU A 136 -17.87 20.00 -15.48
N GLU A 137 -19.01 19.59 -14.90
CA GLU A 137 -20.04 20.51 -14.41
C GLU A 137 -19.47 21.50 -13.39
N MET A 138 -18.68 21.02 -12.41
CA MET A 138 -18.04 21.89 -11.43
C MET A 138 -17.02 22.84 -12.05
N ALA A 139 -16.36 22.42 -13.13
CA ALA A 139 -15.45 23.28 -13.88
C ALA A 139 -16.23 24.42 -14.54
N GLU A 140 -17.33 24.13 -15.23
CA GLU A 140 -18.21 25.14 -15.84
C GLU A 140 -18.74 26.14 -14.80
N VAL A 141 -19.23 25.64 -13.65
CA VAL A 141 -19.69 26.47 -12.53
C VAL A 141 -18.58 27.40 -12.03
N ALA A 142 -17.36 26.88 -11.88
CA ALA A 142 -16.24 27.68 -11.42
C ALA A 142 -15.87 28.78 -12.41
N GLN A 143 -15.89 28.48 -13.71
CA GLN A 143 -15.58 29.43 -14.77
C GLN A 143 -16.64 30.54 -14.90
N GLY A 144 -17.92 30.20 -14.72
CA GLY A 144 -19.02 31.17 -14.77
C GLY A 144 -19.19 32.03 -13.52
N ALA A 145 -18.51 31.71 -12.41
CA ALA A 145 -18.69 32.41 -11.14
C ALA A 145 -18.18 33.86 -11.17
N SER A 146 -19.01 34.81 -10.74
CA SER A 146 -18.61 36.20 -10.51
C SER A 146 -18.04 36.39 -9.10
N GLY A 147 -17.15 37.37 -8.91
CA GLY A 147 -16.64 37.74 -7.58
C GLY A 147 -15.70 36.72 -6.90
N VAL A 148 -15.11 35.78 -7.64
CA VAL A 148 -14.13 34.83 -7.08
C VAL A 148 -12.84 35.57 -6.73
N ASN A 149 -12.56 35.66 -5.43
CA ASN A 149 -11.31 36.20 -4.91
C ASN A 149 -10.22 35.12 -4.92
N GLY A 150 -9.10 35.41 -5.56
CA GLY A 150 -7.94 34.50 -5.63
C GLY A 150 -7.99 33.51 -6.80
N SER A 151 -7.39 32.32 -6.60
CA SER A 151 -7.22 31.33 -7.66
C SER A 151 -8.54 30.68 -8.04
N ARG A 152 -8.91 30.81 -9.33
CA ARG A 152 -10.07 30.14 -9.93
C ARG A 152 -10.01 28.62 -9.79
N TRP A 153 -8.79 28.07 -9.90
CA TRP A 153 -8.54 26.66 -9.71
C TRP A 153 -8.86 26.20 -8.28
N ASN A 154 -8.48 27.00 -7.28
CA ASN A 154 -8.78 26.68 -5.88
C ASN A 154 -10.29 26.73 -5.61
N TYR A 155 -10.99 27.69 -6.23
CA TYR A 155 -12.45 27.76 -6.17
C TYR A 155 -13.11 26.50 -6.78
N PHE A 156 -12.67 26.09 -7.97
CA PHE A 156 -13.10 24.85 -8.62
C PHE A 156 -12.87 23.63 -7.72
N CYS A 157 -11.68 23.49 -7.14
CA CYS A 157 -11.37 22.40 -6.21
C CYS A 157 -12.32 22.41 -5.00
N GLY A 158 -12.65 23.60 -4.48
CA GLY A 158 -13.64 23.77 -3.42
C GLY A 158 -15.04 23.30 -3.82
N CYS A 159 -15.48 23.58 -5.05
CA CYS A 159 -16.74 23.08 -5.61
C CYS A 159 -16.75 21.54 -5.69
N CYS A 160 -15.70 20.93 -6.22
CA CYS A 160 -15.56 19.47 -6.29
C CYS A 160 -15.63 18.81 -4.91
N TRP A 161 -14.87 19.32 -3.93
CA TRP A 161 -14.91 18.78 -2.56
C TRP A 161 -16.23 19.04 -1.84
N LYS A 162 -16.94 20.12 -2.16
CA LYS A 162 -18.31 20.33 -1.67
C LYS A 162 -19.25 19.27 -2.24
N ARG A 163 -19.16 18.96 -3.54
CA ARG A 163 -19.98 17.92 -4.18
C ARG A 163 -19.64 16.52 -3.67
N ALA A 164 -18.36 16.20 -3.47
CA ALA A 164 -17.94 14.94 -2.84
C ALA A 164 -18.62 14.73 -1.48
N ARG A 165 -18.61 15.78 -0.65
CA ARG A 165 -19.27 15.75 0.67
C ARG A 165 -20.76 15.51 0.57
N GLN A 166 -21.44 16.14 -0.39
CA GLN A 166 -22.87 15.91 -0.59
C GLN A 166 -23.18 14.45 -0.95
N ILE A 167 -22.29 13.80 -1.70
CA ILE A 167 -22.41 12.36 -2.01
C ILE A 167 -22.17 11.52 -0.75
N GLU A 168 -21.13 11.82 0.04
CA GLU A 168 -20.85 11.16 1.32
C GLU A 168 -22.06 11.28 2.28
N ASP A 169 -22.59 12.49 2.45
CA ASP A 169 -23.73 12.77 3.33
C ASP A 169 -24.99 12.02 2.85
N ALA A 170 -25.23 11.96 1.54
CA ALA A 170 -26.33 11.19 0.96
C ALA A 170 -26.16 9.67 1.19
N ALA A 171 -24.94 9.15 1.05
CA ALA A 171 -24.64 7.74 1.31
C ALA A 171 -24.84 7.39 2.80
N ALA A 172 -24.42 8.27 3.71
CA ALA A 172 -24.63 8.11 5.15
C ALA A 172 -26.13 8.09 5.48
N ALA A 173 -26.92 9.00 4.88
CA ALA A 173 -28.37 9.02 5.06
C ALA A 173 -29.08 7.75 4.57
N ILE A 174 -28.59 7.13 3.49
CA ILE A 174 -29.14 5.87 2.95
C ILE A 174 -28.80 4.68 3.83
N THR A 175 -27.56 4.60 4.32
CA THR A 175 -27.04 3.42 5.03
C THR A 175 -27.27 3.46 6.53
N GLY A 176 -27.52 4.65 7.11
CA GLY A 176 -27.53 4.86 8.56
C GLY A 176 -26.14 4.73 9.20
N ILE A 177 -25.09 4.56 8.40
CA ILE A 177 -23.70 4.55 8.84
C ILE A 177 -23.21 6.00 8.80
N GLU A 178 -22.84 6.55 9.96
CA GLU A 178 -22.25 7.88 10.00
C GLU A 178 -20.97 7.89 9.15
N ALA A 179 -20.82 8.92 8.32
CA ALA A 179 -19.57 9.14 7.60
C ALA A 179 -18.44 9.24 8.62
N SER A 180 -17.36 8.48 8.41
CA SER A 180 -16.21 8.48 9.32
C SER A 180 -15.76 9.92 9.60
N PRO A 181 -15.61 10.32 10.89
CA PRO A 181 -15.18 11.67 11.21
C PRO A 181 -13.87 11.93 10.50
N ARG A 182 -13.82 13.02 9.73
CA ARG A 182 -12.59 13.42 9.06
C ARG A 182 -11.54 13.70 10.12
N VAL A 183 -10.58 12.80 10.26
CA VAL A 183 -9.23 13.20 10.63
C VAL A 183 -8.74 13.98 9.42
N GLY A 184 -8.94 15.30 9.43
CA GLY A 184 -8.51 16.18 8.35
C GLY A 184 -7.09 15.79 8.00
N GLY A 185 -6.88 15.34 6.75
CA GLY A 185 -5.69 14.59 6.35
C GLY A 185 -4.49 15.18 7.05
N LEU A 186 -3.90 14.40 7.97
CA LEU A 186 -2.89 14.88 8.90
C LEU A 186 -1.79 15.50 8.05
N ARG A 187 -1.84 16.82 7.88
CA ARG A 187 -0.70 17.58 7.39
C ARG A 187 0.23 17.54 8.58
N LEU A 188 0.98 16.45 8.60
CA LEU A 188 2.12 16.23 9.44
C LEU A 188 2.88 17.55 9.46
N ASP A 189 2.77 18.24 10.59
CA ASP A 189 3.32 19.56 10.77
C ASP A 189 4.83 19.40 10.71
N ASP A 190 5.44 19.82 9.59
CA ASP A 190 6.86 19.60 9.32
C ASP A 190 7.73 20.16 10.46
N ASP A 191 7.27 21.21 11.14
CA ASP A 191 7.98 21.79 12.28
C ASP A 191 7.88 20.91 13.53
N LYS A 192 6.72 20.27 13.78
CA LYS A 192 6.58 19.29 14.86
C LYS A 192 7.37 18.02 14.61
N ILE A 193 7.45 17.58 13.36
CA ILE A 193 8.28 16.41 13.00
C ILE A 193 9.75 16.71 13.18
N ARG A 194 10.21 17.87 12.69
CA ARG A 194 11.59 18.31 12.90
C ARG A 194 11.91 18.43 14.39
N ALA A 195 11.03 19.05 15.18
CA ALA A 195 11.22 19.16 16.62
C ALA A 195 11.34 17.79 17.32
N TYR A 196 10.49 16.82 16.94
CA TYR A 196 10.56 15.46 17.50
C TYR A 196 11.85 14.73 17.07
N TRP A 197 12.26 14.86 15.81
CA TRP A 197 13.52 14.30 15.31
C TRP A 197 14.72 14.87 16.06
N ASP A 198 14.77 16.19 16.24
CA ASP A 198 15.86 16.88 16.94
C ASP A 198 15.94 16.47 18.41
N GLN A 199 14.80 16.21 19.05
CA GLN A 199 14.75 15.68 20.40
C GLN A 199 15.39 14.30 20.49
N VAL A 200 15.01 13.37 19.61
CA VAL A 200 15.56 12.01 19.55
C VAL A 200 17.06 12.03 19.25
N ASN A 201 17.50 12.86 18.31
CA ASN A 201 18.91 13.01 17.96
C ASN A 201 19.73 13.64 19.11
N THR A 202 19.15 14.59 19.85
CA THR A 202 19.78 15.16 21.05
C THR A 202 19.98 14.10 22.13
N ARG A 203 19.02 13.20 22.33
CA ARG A 203 19.15 12.07 23.26
C ARG A 203 20.24 11.09 22.81
N HIS A 204 20.31 10.77 21.53
CA HIS A 204 21.39 9.95 20.98
C HIS A 204 22.78 10.56 21.24
N ARG A 205 22.94 11.87 21.00
CA ARG A 205 24.19 12.59 21.32
C ARG A 205 24.58 12.50 22.79
N GLN A 206 23.61 12.58 23.69
CA GLN A 206 23.87 12.48 25.14
C GLN A 206 24.37 11.09 25.54
N LEU A 207 23.89 10.03 24.89
CA LEU A 207 24.23 8.65 25.22
C LEU A 207 25.51 8.14 24.52
N TYR A 208 25.78 8.60 23.30
CA TYR A 208 26.79 7.99 22.43
C TYR A 208 27.75 8.98 21.75
N GLU A 209 27.73 10.26 22.11
CA GLU A 209 28.63 11.31 21.58
C GLU A 209 28.64 11.40 20.03
N GLY A 210 27.49 11.19 19.37
CA GLY A 210 27.38 11.25 17.92
C GLY A 210 25.98 11.62 17.41
N ASP A 211 25.90 12.03 16.15
CA ASP A 211 24.63 12.32 15.48
C ASP A 211 24.01 11.06 14.88
N TYR A 212 22.70 10.95 15.00
CA TYR A 212 21.91 9.97 14.29
C TYR A 212 21.73 10.41 12.83
N SER A 213 22.40 9.71 11.92
CA SER A 213 22.15 9.86 10.48
C SER A 213 20.78 9.26 10.14
N ILE A 214 19.95 10.00 9.39
CA ILE A 214 18.77 9.42 8.76
C ILE A 214 19.25 8.19 7.97
N PRO A 215 18.75 6.97 8.25
CA PRO A 215 19.15 5.80 7.48
C PRO A 215 18.94 6.09 6.00
N GLU A 216 19.92 5.74 5.16
CA GLU A 216 19.67 5.73 3.72
C GLU A 216 18.44 4.86 3.45
N CYS A 217 17.53 5.46 2.71
CA CYS A 217 16.18 5.00 2.60
C CYS A 217 16.12 3.76 1.68
N GLU A 218 15.54 2.64 2.13
CA GLU A 218 15.45 1.41 1.33
C GLU A 218 14.06 0.69 1.39
N CYS A 219 12.92 1.39 1.38
CA CYS A 219 11.59 0.72 1.37
C CYS A 219 11.19 0.05 0.04
N GLY A 220 12.04 0.00 -0.98
CA GLY A 220 11.63 -0.50 -2.31
C GLY A 220 10.63 0.39 -3.06
N SER A 221 10.20 1.51 -2.48
CA SER A 221 9.64 2.68 -3.18
C SER A 221 10.09 3.95 -2.45
N GLU A 222 11.38 4.30 -2.58
CA GLU A 222 12.05 5.48 -2.00
C GLU A 222 11.34 6.12 -0.78
N PHE A 223 11.80 5.76 0.42
CA PHE A 223 11.62 6.48 1.69
C PHE A 223 12.24 7.89 1.54
N CYS A 224 11.58 8.75 0.78
CA CYS A 224 12.10 9.94 0.10
C CYS A 224 12.60 11.10 0.99
N GLY A 225 12.80 10.87 2.29
CA GLY A 225 13.04 11.92 3.27
C GLY A 225 11.78 12.73 3.59
N GLY A 226 10.60 12.27 3.17
CA GLY A 226 9.33 12.92 3.44
C GLY A 226 8.95 12.90 4.94
N PRO A 227 8.05 13.79 5.38
CA PRO A 227 7.72 13.99 6.79
C PRO A 227 7.29 12.70 7.53
N LEU A 228 6.50 11.84 6.88
CA LEU A 228 6.08 10.56 7.45
C LEU A 228 7.26 9.59 7.65
N CYS A 229 8.22 9.57 6.72
CA CYS A 229 9.40 8.73 6.83
C CYS A 229 10.30 9.16 7.99
N GLN A 230 10.53 10.47 8.13
CA GLN A 230 11.29 11.04 9.25
C GLN A 230 10.63 10.72 10.59
N LEU A 231 9.30 10.86 10.68
CA LEU A 231 8.56 10.56 11.90
C LEU A 231 8.62 9.06 12.27
N LEU A 232 8.42 8.17 11.31
CA LEU A 232 8.48 6.72 11.56
C LEU A 232 9.89 6.28 11.98
N SER A 233 10.93 6.82 11.35
CA SER A 233 12.32 6.55 11.73
C SER A 233 12.66 7.10 13.12
N ALA A 234 12.20 8.31 13.46
CA ALA A 234 12.37 8.87 14.82
C ALA A 234 11.71 7.98 15.87
N LYS A 235 10.46 7.56 15.64
CA LYS A 235 9.72 6.70 16.58
C LYS A 235 10.39 5.35 16.79
N TYR A 236 10.88 4.74 15.72
CA TYR A 236 11.61 3.48 15.82
C TYR A 236 12.89 3.65 16.64
N HIS A 237 13.65 4.72 16.40
CA HIS A 237 14.91 4.97 17.10
C HIS A 237 14.71 5.37 18.56
N ASP A 238 13.70 6.18 18.88
CA ASP A 238 13.36 6.55 20.26
C ASP A 238 12.99 5.30 21.08
N ALA A 239 12.19 4.40 20.51
CA ALA A 239 11.88 3.10 21.11
C ALA A 239 13.14 2.23 21.28
N TRP A 240 14.10 2.30 20.36
CA TRP A 240 15.39 1.63 20.50
C TRP A 240 16.23 2.22 21.64
N LEU A 241 16.33 3.56 21.75
CA LEU A 241 17.04 4.23 22.84
C LEU A 241 16.44 3.86 24.21
N ASP A 242 15.10 3.86 24.32
CA ASP A 242 14.39 3.39 25.52
C ASP A 242 14.71 1.92 25.85
N ALA A 243 14.74 1.05 24.85
CA ALA A 243 15.04 -0.36 25.02
C ALA A 243 16.52 -0.63 25.38
N VAL A 244 17.45 0.24 24.97
CA VAL A 244 18.87 0.14 25.32
C VAL A 244 19.16 0.67 26.73
N GLU A 245 18.39 1.66 27.20
CA GLU A 245 18.40 2.09 28.61
C GLU A 245 17.79 1.03 29.56
N MET A 246 16.99 0.09 29.05
CA MET A 246 16.48 -1.04 29.82
C MET A 246 17.55 -2.14 29.96
N SER A 247 17.89 -2.48 31.21
CA SER A 247 18.86 -3.52 31.59
C SER A 247 18.75 -4.80 30.74
N SER A 248 19.89 -5.45 30.46
CA SER A 248 20.00 -6.64 29.59
C SER A 248 18.97 -7.75 29.87
N TRP A 249 18.50 -7.89 31.10
CA TRP A 249 17.48 -8.87 31.52
C TRP A 249 16.10 -8.68 30.85
N LYS A 250 15.70 -7.46 30.48
CA LYS A 250 14.39 -7.22 29.84
C LYS A 250 14.40 -7.49 28.32
N ARG A 251 15.58 -7.55 27.68
CA ARG A 251 15.72 -7.81 26.23
C ARG A 251 15.26 -9.21 25.83
N ASP A 252 15.41 -10.19 26.72
CA ASP A 252 15.11 -11.60 26.41
C ASP A 252 13.64 -11.99 26.68
N ASN A 253 12.81 -11.10 27.24
CA ASN A 253 11.43 -11.41 27.68
C ASN A 253 10.33 -10.51 27.06
N ILE A 254 10.64 -9.65 26.08
CA ILE A 254 9.66 -8.81 25.36
C ILE A 254 9.73 -9.10 23.86
N ILE A 255 9.73 -10.38 23.50
CA ILE A 255 9.31 -10.82 22.16
C ILE A 255 8.26 -11.90 22.35
N ASP A 256 7.18 -11.56 23.05
CA ASP A 256 5.84 -11.95 22.63
C ASP A 256 4.78 -11.14 23.39
N THR A 257 3.62 -11.04 22.77
CA THR A 257 2.32 -10.59 23.27
C THR A 257 1.89 -9.14 22.96
N ALA A 258 1.19 -9.01 21.82
CA ALA A 258 -0.14 -8.40 21.76
C ALA A 258 -0.34 -6.87 21.96
N ALA A 259 0.69 -6.04 22.17
CA ALA A 259 0.50 -4.61 22.48
C ALA A 259 0.31 -3.65 21.28
N LEU A 260 0.15 -4.15 20.04
CA LEU A 260 -0.32 -3.34 18.89
C LEU A 260 -1.85 -3.37 18.73
N ALA A 261 -2.58 -4.06 19.62
CA ALA A 261 -4.02 -4.27 19.53
C ALA A 261 -4.89 -3.18 20.20
N GLY A 262 -4.38 -1.97 20.47
CA GLY A 262 -5.19 -0.93 21.10
C GLY A 262 -4.62 0.47 20.97
N ILE A 263 -4.90 1.13 19.84
CA ILE A 263 -4.86 2.59 19.72
C ILE A 263 -6.14 3.04 19.01
N GLU A 264 -7.27 2.87 19.70
CA GLU A 264 -8.33 3.88 19.69
C GLU A 264 -8.02 4.87 20.83
N GLY A 265 -8.23 6.14 20.53
CA GLY A 265 -7.98 7.30 21.38
C GLY A 265 -7.87 8.55 20.54
#